data_AF-A0A656JJ43-F1
#
_entry.id   AF-A0A656JJ43-F1
#
_cell.length_a   1.000
_cell.length_b   1.000
_cell.length_c   1.000
_cell.angle_alpha   90.00
_cell.angle_beta   90.00
_cell.angle_gamma   90.00
#
_symmetry.space_group_name_H-M   'P 1'
#
loop_
_entity.id
_entity.type
_entity.pdbx_description
1 polymer ?
#
loop_
_entity_poly.entity_id
_entity_poly.type
_entity_poly.pdbx_seq_one_letter_code
_entity_poly.pdbx_strand_id
1 'polypeptide(L)'
;PVFDRYLINGRALKTGSGVLPVVKDWPWWEVPQPLLDQLTKKDPVTLIDNLMQWLTEERPDIYVAFPESILRRKIDHFVRSTDVSTSLNEALLNHLILEQG
;
A
#
# COMPACT_ATOMS: atom_id res chain seq x y z
N PRO A 1 -36.84 -3.68 -6.21
CA PRO A 1 -36.22 -4.12 -4.92
C PRO A 1 -37.23 -5.00 -4.16
N VAL A 2 -36.79 -5.87 -3.25
CA VAL A 2 -37.71 -6.79 -2.51
C VAL A 2 -38.54 -6.05 -1.46
N PHE A 3 -38.02 -4.96 -0.92
CA PHE A 3 -38.71 -4.10 0.05
C PHE A 3 -38.64 -2.64 -0.38
N ASP A 4 -39.66 -1.86 -0.05
CA ASP A 4 -39.75 -0.43 -0.40
C ASP A 4 -39.16 0.49 0.68
N ARG A 5 -38.69 -0.07 1.80
CA ARG A 5 -38.15 0.69 2.93
C ARG A 5 -37.03 -0.06 3.61
N TYR A 6 -35.93 0.64 3.85
CA TYR A 6 -34.76 0.17 4.56
C TYR A 6 -34.43 1.11 5.73
N LEU A 7 -33.78 0.58 6.76
CA LEU A 7 -33.17 1.38 7.82
C LEU A 7 -31.65 1.27 7.63
N ILE A 8 -30.99 2.35 7.22
CA ILE A 8 -29.54 2.39 7.02
C ILE A 8 -28.97 3.44 7.96
N ASN A 9 -28.04 3.05 8.83
CA ASN A 9 -27.41 3.93 9.83
C ASN A 9 -28.44 4.73 10.66
N GLY A 10 -29.52 4.06 11.09
CA GLY A 10 -30.58 4.67 11.92
C GLY A 10 -31.52 5.62 11.18
N ARG A 11 -31.37 5.81 9.87
CA ARG A 11 -32.25 6.64 9.05
C ARG A 11 -33.14 5.78 8.14
N ALA A 12 -34.44 6.07 8.13
CA ALA A 12 -35.38 5.39 7.25
C ALA A 12 -35.23 5.88 5.81
N LEU A 13 -34.90 4.97 4.90
CA LEU A 13 -34.76 5.21 3.47
C LEU A 13 -35.92 4.53 2.73
N LYS A 14 -36.71 5.30 1.99
CA LYS A 14 -37.69 4.75 1.05
C LYS A 14 -37.00 4.45 -0.28
N THR A 15 -37.09 3.23 -0.76
CA THR A 15 -36.53 2.81 -2.06
C THR A 15 -37.68 2.61 -3.03
N GLY A 16 -37.77 3.46 -4.06
CA GLY A 16 -38.70 3.23 -5.16
C GLY A 16 -38.21 2.15 -6.13
N SER A 17 -39.01 1.86 -7.17
CA SER A 17 -38.53 1.14 -8.35
C SER A 17 -37.56 2.05 -9.13
N GLY A 18 -36.29 2.01 -8.77
CA GLY A 18 -35.24 2.79 -9.43
C GLY A 18 -34.94 2.22 -10.80
N VAL A 19 -34.88 3.08 -11.82
CA VAL A 19 -34.32 2.74 -13.12
C VAL A 19 -32.89 2.25 -12.89
N LEU A 20 -32.57 1.04 -13.37
CA LEU A 20 -31.21 0.53 -13.29
C LEU A 20 -30.32 1.44 -14.15
N PRO A 21 -29.29 2.08 -13.56
CA PRO A 21 -28.34 2.84 -14.36
C PRO A 21 -27.61 1.88 -15.31
N VAL A 22 -27.18 2.41 -16.46
CA VAL A 22 -26.34 1.68 -17.40
C VAL A 22 -25.12 1.12 -16.67
N VAL A 23 -24.79 -0.15 -16.95
CA VAL A 23 -23.66 -0.84 -16.35
C VAL A 23 -22.38 -0.03 -16.60
N LYS A 24 -21.66 0.28 -15.52
CA LYS A 24 -20.35 0.91 -15.60
C LYS A 24 -19.31 -0.13 -16.00
N ASP A 25 -18.38 0.27 -16.86
CA ASP A 25 -17.23 -0.56 -17.18
C ASP A 25 -16.36 -0.79 -15.95
N TRP A 26 -15.75 -1.98 -15.88
CA TRP A 26 -14.84 -2.32 -14.81
C TRP A 26 -13.47 -1.65 -15.03
N PRO A 27 -12.84 -1.08 -13.99
CA PRO A 27 -13.33 -0.91 -12.62
C PRO A 27 -14.33 0.26 -12.50
N TRP A 28 -15.49 0.00 -11.88
CA TRP A 28 -16.59 0.96 -11.80
C TRP A 28 -16.43 2.01 -10.69
N TRP A 29 -15.33 1.93 -9.93
CA TRP A 29 -14.98 2.81 -8.83
C TRP A 29 -13.76 3.66 -9.23
N GLU A 30 -13.78 4.94 -8.85
CA GLU A 30 -12.64 5.85 -9.05
C GLU A 30 -11.82 5.94 -7.76
N VAL A 31 -10.50 5.90 -7.88
CA VAL A 31 -9.60 6.10 -6.73
C VAL A 31 -9.52 7.60 -6.44
N PRO A 32 -9.81 8.08 -5.21
CA PRO A 32 -9.68 9.49 -4.89
C PRO A 32 -8.22 9.97 -4.98
N GLN A 33 -7.97 11.03 -5.76
CA GLN A 33 -6.63 11.63 -5.89
C GLN A 33 -6.00 12.05 -4.54
N PRO A 34 -6.75 12.64 -3.58
CA PRO A 34 -6.17 12.98 -2.28
C PRO A 34 -5.65 11.77 -1.50
N LEU A 35 -6.25 10.60 -1.67
CA LEU A 35 -5.78 9.36 -1.06
C LEU A 35 -4.49 8.89 -1.73
N LEU A 36 -4.44 8.91 -3.07
CA LEU A 36 -3.23 8.59 -3.82
C LEU A 36 -2.07 9.53 -3.44
N ASP A 37 -2.32 10.83 -3.33
CA ASP A 37 -1.33 11.81 -2.89
C ASP A 37 -0.80 11.52 -1.47
N GLN A 38 -1.67 11.11 -0.54
CA GLN A 38 -1.26 10.74 0.81
C GLN A 38 -0.37 9.49 0.80
N LEU A 39 -0.79 8.45 0.07
CA LEU A 39 -0.06 7.19 -0.04
C LEU A 39 1.28 7.35 -0.76
N THR A 40 1.37 8.23 -1.76
CA THR A 40 2.58 8.38 -2.59
C THR A 40 3.56 9.41 -2.04
N LYS A 41 3.10 10.52 -1.43
CA LYS A 41 3.98 11.62 -1.03
C LYS A 41 4.37 11.64 0.44
N LYS A 42 3.59 10.99 1.32
CA LYS A 42 3.72 11.21 2.76
C LYS A 42 4.06 9.98 3.58
N ASP A 43 3.67 8.79 3.14
CA ASP A 43 3.75 7.60 3.98
C ASP A 43 4.38 6.38 3.28
N PRO A 44 5.70 6.15 3.45
CA PRO A 44 6.35 4.96 2.92
C PRO A 44 6.11 3.71 3.78
N VAL A 45 5.31 3.75 4.86
CA VAL A 45 5.14 2.62 5.80
C VAL A 45 4.75 1.33 5.08
N THR A 46 3.78 1.38 4.16
CA THR A 46 3.34 0.18 3.42
C THR A 46 4.49 -0.40 2.59
N LEU A 47 5.29 0.45 1.96
CA LEU A 47 6.43 0.00 1.16
C LEU A 47 7.53 -0.61 2.05
N ILE A 48 7.81 0.02 3.19
CA ILE A 48 8.79 -0.48 4.17
C ILE A 48 8.36 -1.84 4.70
N ASP A 49 7.08 -2.00 5.05
CA ASP A 49 6.56 -3.27 5.57
C ASP A 49 6.63 -4.38 4.52
N ASN A 50 6.31 -4.07 3.26
CA ASN A 50 6.48 -5.01 2.16
C ASN A 50 7.95 -5.41 1.95
N LEU A 51 8.88 -4.46 2.03
CA LEU A 51 10.32 -4.75 1.90
C LEU A 51 10.85 -5.58 3.07
N MET A 52 10.37 -5.31 4.30
CA MET A 52 10.70 -6.11 5.48
C MET A 52 10.19 -7.55 5.35
N GLN A 53 8.95 -7.73 4.89
CA GLN A 53 8.40 -9.05 4.63
C GLN A 53 9.19 -9.78 3.54
N TRP A 54 9.45 -9.10 2.42
CA TRP A 54 10.22 -9.66 1.31
C TRP A 54 11.63 -10.10 1.75
N LEU A 55 12.33 -9.31 2.58
CA LEU A 55 13.63 -9.71 3.13
C LEU A 55 13.54 -10.97 4.00
N THR A 56 12.44 -11.15 4.72
CA THR A 56 12.23 -12.35 5.55
C THR A 56 12.04 -13.60 4.68
N GLU A 57 11.36 -13.45 3.55
CA GLU A 57 11.00 -14.54 2.64
C GLU A 57 12.15 -14.91 1.68
N GLU A 58 12.79 -13.91 1.06
CA GLU A 58 13.74 -14.12 -0.04
C GLU A 58 15.21 -14.00 0.39
N ARG A 59 15.52 -13.18 1.40
CA ARG A 59 16.90 -12.89 1.86
C ARG A 59 17.05 -12.92 3.39
N PRO A 60 16.74 -14.08 4.01
CA PRO A 60 16.79 -14.22 5.46
C PRO A 60 18.20 -14.00 6.03
N ASP A 61 19.25 -14.20 5.22
CA ASP A 61 20.65 -13.92 5.55
C ASP A 61 20.88 -12.45 5.91
N ILE A 62 20.28 -11.53 5.15
CA ILE A 62 20.38 -10.08 5.41
C ILE A 62 19.44 -9.67 6.54
N TYR A 63 18.25 -10.27 6.60
CA TYR A 63 17.25 -9.95 7.62
C TYR A 63 17.80 -10.16 9.05
N VAL A 64 18.46 -11.28 9.30
CA VAL A 64 19.00 -11.63 10.63
C VAL A 64 20.35 -10.96 10.95
N ALA A 65 21.01 -10.37 9.95
CA ALA A 65 22.30 -9.72 10.13
C ALA A 65 22.21 -8.37 10.88
N PHE A 66 21.01 -7.79 10.98
CA PHE A 66 20.75 -6.56 11.70
C PHE A 66 19.61 -6.74 12.72
N PRO A 67 19.62 -6.00 13.84
CA PRO A 67 18.42 -5.84 14.65
C PRO A 67 17.28 -5.23 13.82
N GLU A 68 16.07 -5.78 13.94
CA GLU A 68 14.90 -5.39 13.13
C GLU A 68 14.65 -3.86 13.12
N SER A 69 14.76 -3.21 14.28
CA SER A 69 14.57 -1.76 14.40
C SER A 69 15.61 -0.94 13.62
N ILE A 70 16.83 -1.45 13.49
CA ILE A 70 17.91 -0.82 12.71
C ILE A 70 17.65 -1.04 11.22
N LEU A 71 17.32 -2.27 10.83
CA LEU A 71 17.01 -2.61 9.44
C LEU A 71 15.85 -1.77 8.91
N ARG A 72 14.77 -1.65 9.68
CA ARG A 72 13.60 -0.83 9.31
C ARG A 72 13.98 0.64 9.12
N ARG A 73 14.86 1.19 9.98
CA ARG A 73 15.35 2.57 9.84
C ARG A 73 16.25 2.76 8.63
N LYS A 74 17.08 1.79 8.29
CA LYS A 74 17.90 1.80 7.07
C LYS A 74 17.04 1.79 5.81
N ILE A 75 16.02 0.93 5.79
CA ILE A 75 15.05 0.86 4.68
C ILE A 75 14.26 2.17 4.57
N ASP A 76 13.78 2.74 5.68
CA ASP A 76 13.09 4.04 5.66
C ASP A 76 13.96 5.15 5.07
N HIS A 77 15.24 5.19 5.47
CA HIS A 77 16.19 6.15 4.91
C HIS A 77 16.39 5.95 3.40
N PHE A 78 16.65 4.71 2.98
CA PHE A 78 16.83 4.34 1.57
C PHE A 78 15.62 4.70 0.70
N VAL A 79 14.41 4.37 1.16
CA VAL A 79 13.16 4.65 0.44
C VAL A 79 12.94 6.15 0.27
N ARG A 80 13.29 6.96 1.26
CA ARG A 80 13.16 8.43 1.17
C ARG A 80 14.21 9.10 0.30
N SER A 81 15.39 8.48 0.14
CA SER A 81 16.50 9.05 -0.61
C SER A 81 16.55 8.60 -2.08
N THR A 82 15.79 7.57 -2.45
CA THR A 82 15.88 6.94 -3.77
C THR A 82 14.79 7.44 -4.72
N ASP A 83 15.19 7.98 -5.86
CA ASP A 83 14.29 8.28 -6.98
C ASP A 83 14.23 7.03 -7.88
N VAL A 84 13.15 6.25 -7.76
CA VAL A 84 13.14 4.86 -8.22
C VAL A 84 12.84 4.76 -9.72
N SER A 85 13.84 4.45 -10.54
CA SER A 85 13.67 4.04 -11.96
C SER A 85 14.05 2.58 -12.24
N THR A 86 14.58 1.87 -11.23
CA THR A 86 15.14 0.50 -11.33
C THR A 86 14.46 -0.43 -10.33
N SER A 87 14.62 -1.76 -10.47
CA SER A 87 14.15 -2.77 -9.49
C SER A 87 14.55 -2.38 -8.06
N LEU A 88 13.56 -2.00 -7.25
CA LEU A 88 13.73 -1.49 -5.90
C LEU A 88 14.40 -2.51 -4.97
N ASN A 89 14.05 -3.79 -5.12
CA ASN A 89 14.57 -4.88 -4.30
C ASN A 89 16.08 -5.04 -4.51
N GLU A 90 16.54 -5.06 -5.77
CA GLU A 90 17.97 -5.18 -6.10
C GLU A 90 18.76 -3.95 -5.62
N ALA A 91 18.19 -2.75 -5.79
CA ALA A 91 18.82 -1.53 -5.30
C ALA A 91 18.97 -1.53 -3.77
N LEU A 92 17.94 -1.99 -3.04
CA LEU A 92 17.99 -2.17 -1.59
C LEU A 92 19.05 -3.20 -1.18
N LEU A 93 19.11 -4.34 -1.86
CA LEU A 93 20.11 -5.37 -1.55
C LEU A 93 21.54 -4.84 -1.70
N ASN A 94 21.82 -4.17 -2.81
CA ASN A 94 23.14 -3.58 -3.05
C ASN A 94 23.50 -2.57 -1.96
N HIS A 95 22.55 -1.72 -1.57
CA HIS A 95 22.73 -0.76 -0.48
C HIS A 95 23.06 -1.46 0.85
N LEU A 96 22.31 -2.48 1.24
CA LEU A 96 22.52 -3.18 2.51
C LEU A 96 23.84 -3.98 2.53
N ILE A 97 24.22 -4.60 1.41
CA ILE A 97 25.48 -5.34 1.29
C ILE A 97 26.68 -4.40 1.40
N LEU A 98 26.60 -3.21 0.77
CA LEU A 98 27.63 -2.18 0.88
C LEU A 98 27.86 -1.70 2.32
N GLU A 99 26.84 -1.70 3.17
CA GLU A 99 26.95 -1.30 4.57
C GLU A 99 27.46 -2.42 5.51
N GLN A 100 27.54 -3.67 5.04
CA GLN A 100 28.05 -4.81 5.82
C GLN A 100 29.55 -5.08 5.67
N GLY A 101 30.19 -4.53 4.63
CA GLY A 101 31.64 -4.63 4.38
C GLY A 101 32.43 -3.46 4.94
#